data_AF-M2U841-F1
#
_entry.id   AF-M2U841-F1
#
_cell.length_a   1.000
_cell.length_b   1.000
_cell.length_c   1.000
_cell.angle_alpha   90.00
_cell.angle_beta   90.00
_cell.angle_gamma   90.00
#
_symmetry.space_group_name_H-M   'P 1'
#
loop_
_entity.id
_entity.type
_entity.pdbx_description
1 polymer ?
#
loop_
_entity_poly.entity_id
_entity_poly.type
_entity_poly.pdbx_seq_one_letter_code
_entity_poly.pdbx_strand_id
1 'polypeptide(L)'
;MSPLGFLYYAVHPAELRSIIQWKVWHNPVHERDESKESESLKRCYHFLNQTSRSFAAVILELHPELVAPVTLFYLALRGLDTIEDDMTIPLAKKEPFLRNFQDFLEQDGWTFTENGPNEKDRQLLVEFNVVIEEFKKIKPAYKEIIKDITRRMGNGMADYANNAEFNAGVKTIKEYELYCHYVAGLVGEGCTRLFVEAGLANAALLKRPELMESMGQLLQQVNITRDIREDFDDGRRFWPKEIWSKHVDNFEDLFKPENREKALNASSEMILTALTRVEDSLYYLAGLREQSVFNFCAMPQSMAIATLEACFQNYDLFHKNVKITKGEACQLMLESTQNLQLVCEVFRRYARKIAKKNNPHDPSFLKISITLGKIEQFIESIFPSQQPPPDRKAPATIEEAMKKQKEDAEANWDLVYVVAAVIGTVLVMTSLMLFIAHLAGARFDIAWSQAKTDLGKLLGGAASTAPAQVTKVLETVEKSEL
;
A
#
# COMPACT_ATOMS: atom_id res chain seq x y z
N MET A 1 5.14 -20.46 1.88
CA MET A 1 4.39 -20.10 0.66
C MET A 1 3.54 -21.30 0.27
N SER A 2 2.29 -21.10 -0.14
CA SER A 2 1.47 -22.20 -0.66
C SER A 2 2.02 -22.68 -2.02
N PRO A 3 1.76 -23.94 -2.45
CA PRO A 3 2.21 -24.45 -3.74
C PRO A 3 1.76 -23.59 -4.93
N LEU A 4 0.54 -23.03 -4.90
CA LEU A 4 0.06 -22.09 -5.92
C LEU A 4 0.85 -20.78 -5.95
N GLY A 5 1.31 -20.30 -4.79
CA GLY A 5 2.12 -19.08 -4.73
C GLY A 5 3.48 -19.23 -5.42
N PHE A 6 4.08 -20.42 -5.35
CA PHE A 6 5.34 -20.70 -6.05
C PHE A 6 5.16 -20.66 -7.57
N LEU A 7 4.10 -21.28 -8.08
CA LEU A 7 3.75 -21.25 -9.51
C LEU A 7 3.46 -19.82 -9.99
N TYR A 8 2.75 -19.01 -9.20
CA TYR A 8 2.48 -17.61 -9.54
C TYR A 8 3.78 -16.80 -9.70
N TYR A 9 4.70 -16.90 -8.75
CA TYR A 9 5.94 -16.13 -8.78
C TYR A 9 6.97 -16.65 -9.79
N ALA A 10 6.87 -17.91 -10.23
CA ALA A 10 7.67 -18.42 -11.33
C ALA A 10 7.36 -17.71 -12.66
N VAL A 11 6.10 -17.29 -12.88
CA VAL A 11 5.67 -16.54 -14.06
C VAL A 11 5.65 -15.01 -13.85
N HIS A 12 5.82 -14.54 -12.62
CA HIS A 12 5.97 -13.11 -12.26
C HIS A 12 7.31 -12.84 -11.55
N PRO A 13 8.47 -13.01 -12.23
CA PRO A 13 9.78 -12.89 -11.59
C PRO A 13 10.10 -11.48 -11.09
N ALA A 14 9.52 -10.44 -11.72
CA ALA A 14 9.67 -9.06 -11.26
C ALA A 14 9.04 -8.84 -9.88
N GLU A 15 7.83 -9.36 -9.65
CA GLU A 15 7.17 -9.29 -8.35
C GLU A 15 7.95 -10.06 -7.27
N LEU A 16 8.44 -11.25 -7.60
CA LEU A 16 9.27 -12.04 -6.69
C LEU A 16 10.55 -11.29 -6.32
N ARG A 17 11.20 -10.66 -7.31
CA ARG A 17 12.38 -9.83 -7.10
C ARG A 17 12.06 -8.69 -6.14
N SER A 18 10.96 -7.96 -6.31
CA SER A 18 10.57 -6.87 -5.40
C SER A 18 10.33 -7.35 -3.97
N ILE A 19 9.72 -8.53 -3.79
CA ILE A 19 9.53 -9.13 -2.47
C ILE A 19 10.88 -9.49 -1.82
N ILE A 20 11.79 -10.10 -2.58
CA ILE A 20 13.13 -10.46 -2.09
C ILE A 20 13.91 -9.18 -1.77
N GLN A 21 13.87 -8.18 -2.64
CA GLN A 21 14.53 -6.89 -2.44
C GLN A 21 14.06 -6.23 -1.15
N TRP A 22 12.74 -6.13 -0.96
CA TRP A 22 12.18 -5.56 0.27
C TRP A 22 12.51 -6.38 1.51
N LYS A 23 12.55 -7.72 1.43
CA LYS A 23 12.79 -8.55 2.61
C LYS A 23 14.26 -8.71 3.00
N VAL A 24 15.18 -8.65 2.04
CA VAL A 24 16.59 -9.02 2.23
C VAL A 24 17.51 -7.81 2.19
N TRP A 25 17.17 -6.80 1.38
CA TRP A 25 18.06 -5.65 1.14
C TRP A 25 17.48 -4.31 1.61
N HIS A 26 16.24 -4.29 2.11
CA HIS A 26 15.71 -3.10 2.78
C HIS A 26 16.36 -2.95 4.15
N ASN A 27 17.00 -1.80 4.35
CA ASN A 27 17.48 -1.39 5.66
C ASN A 27 16.51 -0.33 6.19
N PRO A 28 15.85 -0.57 7.33
CA PRO A 28 15.06 0.43 8.03
C PRO A 28 15.83 1.73 8.20
N VAL A 29 15.15 2.87 8.03
CA VAL A 29 15.76 4.19 8.31
C VAL A 29 16.14 4.29 9.79
N HIS A 30 15.26 3.79 10.65
CA HIS A 30 15.48 3.65 12.07
C HIS A 30 15.06 2.25 12.51
N GLU A 31 15.83 1.68 13.43
CA GLU A 31 15.55 0.39 14.03
C GLU A 31 15.12 0.55 15.49
N ARG A 32 14.22 -0.32 15.91
CA ARG A 32 13.77 -0.40 17.30
C ARG A 32 14.77 -1.15 18.16
N ASP A 33 14.89 -0.71 19.41
CA ASP A 33 15.68 -1.38 20.43
C ASP A 33 14.75 -1.96 21.50
N GLU A 34 14.28 -3.19 21.27
CA GLU A 34 13.35 -3.88 22.16
C GLU A 34 13.88 -4.05 23.60
N SER A 35 15.20 -3.93 23.82
CA SER A 35 15.80 -4.04 25.15
C SER A 35 15.50 -2.84 26.04
N LYS A 36 15.19 -1.68 25.45
CA LYS A 36 14.87 -0.44 26.17
C LYS A 36 13.37 -0.19 26.31
N GLU A 37 12.54 -1.03 25.70
CA GLU A 37 11.09 -0.88 25.69
C GLU A 37 10.45 -1.50 26.94
N SER A 38 9.49 -0.79 27.54
CA SER A 38 8.61 -1.35 28.57
C SER A 38 7.72 -2.46 27.99
N GLU A 39 7.23 -3.36 28.84
CA GLU A 39 6.31 -4.42 28.40
C GLU A 39 5.00 -3.85 27.82
N SER A 40 4.49 -2.76 28.38
CA SER A 40 3.34 -2.01 27.86
C SER A 40 3.61 -1.42 26.47
N LEU A 41 4.81 -0.89 26.20
CA LEU A 41 5.18 -0.38 24.88
C LEU A 41 5.33 -1.50 23.84
N LYS A 42 5.96 -2.63 24.22
CA LYS A 42 5.99 -3.84 23.36
C LYS A 42 4.59 -4.32 23.03
N ARG A 43 3.67 -4.27 24.01
CA ARG A 43 2.26 -4.62 23.80
C ARG A 43 1.57 -3.65 22.84
N CYS A 44 1.84 -2.34 22.93
CA CYS A 44 1.37 -1.36 21.94
C CYS A 44 1.86 -1.68 20.53
N TYR A 45 3.16 -1.99 20.37
CA TYR A 45 3.70 -2.37 19.06
C TYR A 45 3.16 -3.71 18.55
N HIS A 46 2.83 -4.63 19.45
CA HIS A 46 2.12 -5.85 19.08
C HIS A 46 0.73 -5.54 18.52
N PHE A 47 -0.06 -4.70 19.20
CA PHE A 47 -1.37 -4.28 18.69
C PHE A 47 -1.26 -3.55 17.35
N LEU A 48 -0.26 -2.66 17.21
CA LEU A 48 0.00 -2.00 15.95
C LEU A 48 0.20 -3.01 14.81
N ASN A 49 1.01 -4.05 15.01
CA ASN A 49 1.24 -5.09 14.01
C ASN A 49 -0.04 -5.89 13.70
N GLN A 50 -0.87 -6.16 14.70
CA GLN A 50 -2.12 -6.90 14.53
C GLN A 50 -3.16 -6.11 13.72
N THR A 51 -3.36 -4.83 14.02
CA THR A 51 -4.44 -4.04 13.43
C THR A 51 -4.02 -3.35 12.13
N SER A 52 -2.74 -2.94 12.01
CA SER A 52 -2.24 -2.09 10.91
C SER A 52 -1.59 -2.88 9.76
N ARG A 53 -1.15 -4.12 10.02
CA ARG A 53 -0.49 -5.02 9.06
C ARG A 53 0.68 -4.33 8.34
N SER A 54 0.54 -4.03 7.05
CA SER A 54 1.60 -3.42 6.23
C SER A 54 1.99 -2.01 6.69
N PHE A 55 1.05 -1.27 7.28
CA PHE A 55 1.33 0.10 7.76
C PHE A 55 2.07 0.11 9.10
N ALA A 56 2.07 -1.01 9.85
CA ALA A 56 2.89 -1.16 11.05
C ALA A 56 4.39 -1.05 10.74
N ALA A 57 4.86 -1.70 9.67
CA ALA A 57 6.26 -1.62 9.26
C ALA A 57 6.70 -0.17 9.04
N VAL A 58 5.84 0.62 8.40
CA VAL A 58 6.12 2.02 8.09
C VAL A 58 6.19 2.90 9.34
N ILE A 59 5.31 2.67 10.32
CA ILE A 59 5.32 3.40 11.59
C ILE A 59 6.57 3.04 12.41
N LEU A 60 6.97 1.77 12.42
CA LEU A 60 8.09 1.29 13.24
C LEU A 60 9.46 1.76 12.72
N GLU A 61 9.55 2.23 11.48
CA GLU A 61 10.75 2.83 10.88
C GLU A 61 10.86 4.35 11.09
N LEU A 62 9.87 4.98 11.73
CA LEU A 62 9.90 6.41 12.06
C LEU A 62 11.05 6.75 12.99
N HIS A 63 11.46 8.03 12.95
CA HIS A 63 12.43 8.61 13.87
C HIS A 63 12.09 8.25 15.33
N PRO A 64 13.08 7.92 16.19
CA PRO A 64 12.84 7.48 17.57
C PRO A 64 11.96 8.42 18.42
N GLU A 65 11.98 9.71 18.10
CA GLU A 65 11.12 10.72 18.74
C GLU A 65 9.63 10.57 18.38
N LEU A 66 9.30 10.01 17.21
CA LEU A 66 7.94 9.92 16.67
C LEU A 66 7.34 8.51 16.73
N VAL A 67 8.15 7.45 16.75
CA VAL A 67 7.66 6.07 16.67
C VAL A 67 6.61 5.74 17.74
N ALA A 68 6.87 6.09 19.00
CA ALA A 68 5.92 5.86 20.10
C ALA A 68 4.70 6.81 20.01
N PRO A 69 4.83 8.14 19.91
CA PRO A 69 3.69 9.03 19.75
C PRO A 69 2.76 8.69 18.58
N VAL A 70 3.32 8.37 17.40
CA VAL A 70 2.51 8.01 16.22
C VAL A 70 1.84 6.64 16.40
N THR A 71 2.51 5.69 17.06
CA THR A 71 1.89 4.40 17.42
C THR A 71 0.69 4.61 18.35
N LEU A 72 0.87 5.40 19.40
CA LEU A 72 -0.20 5.68 20.37
C LEU A 72 -1.34 6.48 19.74
N PHE A 73 -1.02 7.44 18.86
CA PHE A 73 -2.00 8.14 18.07
C PHE A 73 -2.82 7.17 17.21
N TYR A 74 -2.16 6.29 16.47
CA TYR A 74 -2.83 5.28 15.65
C TYR A 74 -3.71 4.33 16.50
N LEU A 75 -3.21 3.84 17.64
CA LEU A 75 -3.97 2.92 18.51
C LEU A 75 -5.17 3.60 19.18
N ALA A 76 -5.04 4.88 19.57
CA ALA A 76 -6.16 5.65 20.09
C ALA A 76 -7.27 5.78 19.03
N LEU A 77 -6.92 6.16 17.80
CA LEU A 77 -7.89 6.27 16.72
C LEU A 77 -8.46 4.91 16.29
N ARG A 78 -7.65 3.84 16.29
CA ARG A 78 -8.14 2.48 16.01
C ARG A 78 -9.10 1.99 17.08
N GLY A 79 -8.85 2.30 18.36
CA GLY A 79 -9.79 1.99 19.44
C GLY A 79 -11.12 2.72 19.27
N LEU A 80 -11.08 3.99 18.90
CA LEU A 80 -12.27 4.78 18.57
C LEU A 80 -13.05 4.19 17.37
N ASP A 81 -12.35 3.88 16.27
CA ASP A 81 -12.87 3.24 15.05
C ASP A 81 -13.57 1.91 15.37
N THR A 82 -12.95 1.09 16.23
CA THR A 82 -13.51 -0.22 16.65
C THR A 82 -14.82 -0.08 17.44
N ILE A 83 -15.05 1.02 18.15
CA ILE A 83 -16.34 1.30 18.80
C ILE A 83 -17.37 1.80 17.78
N GLU A 84 -16.92 2.58 16.80
CA GLU A 84 -17.77 3.17 15.76
C GLU A 84 -18.32 2.09 14.81
N ASP A 85 -17.45 1.22 14.28
CA ASP A 85 -17.77 0.17 13.31
C ASP A 85 -18.63 -0.96 13.91
N ASP A 86 -18.61 -1.14 15.24
CA ASP A 86 -19.30 -2.26 15.88
C ASP A 86 -20.82 -2.04 15.91
N MET A 87 -21.51 -2.70 14.98
CA MET A 87 -22.97 -2.65 14.82
C MET A 87 -23.74 -3.36 15.95
N THR A 88 -23.06 -4.06 16.87
CA THR A 88 -23.69 -4.71 18.03
C THR A 88 -23.91 -3.75 19.20
N ILE A 89 -23.26 -2.59 19.20
CA ILE A 89 -23.38 -1.56 20.24
C ILE A 89 -24.51 -0.58 19.87
N PRO A 90 -25.57 -0.45 20.68
CA PRO A 90 -26.66 0.49 20.42
C PRO A 90 -26.18 1.95 20.39
N LEU A 91 -26.76 2.81 19.53
CA LEU A 91 -26.32 4.20 19.39
C LEU A 91 -26.34 4.96 20.72
N ALA A 92 -27.39 4.79 21.53
CA ALA A 92 -27.53 5.45 22.83
C ALA A 92 -26.35 5.19 23.79
N LYS A 93 -25.64 4.07 23.58
CA LYS A 93 -24.42 3.74 24.30
C LYS A 93 -23.17 4.18 23.54
N LYS A 94 -23.14 3.97 22.22
CA LYS A 94 -22.03 4.31 21.33
C LYS A 94 -21.69 5.80 21.34
N GLU A 95 -22.69 6.68 21.19
CA GLU A 95 -22.49 8.12 21.07
C GLU A 95 -21.70 8.72 22.26
N PRO A 96 -22.08 8.47 23.53
CA PRO A 96 -21.30 8.94 24.68
C PRO A 96 -19.85 8.45 24.69
N PHE A 97 -19.58 7.21 24.26
CA PHE A 97 -18.21 6.71 24.18
C PHE A 97 -17.41 7.44 23.11
N LEU A 98 -17.98 7.62 21.91
CA LEU A 98 -17.31 8.33 20.82
C LEU A 98 -16.97 9.77 21.20
N ARG A 99 -17.92 10.51 21.80
CA ARG A 99 -17.73 11.92 22.16
C ARG A 99 -16.72 12.15 23.28
N ASN A 100 -16.57 11.17 24.18
CA ASN A 100 -15.72 11.27 25.38
C ASN A 100 -14.47 10.37 25.33
N PHE A 101 -14.15 9.78 24.17
CA PHE A 101 -13.06 8.82 24.05
C PHE A 101 -11.67 9.38 24.42
N GLN A 102 -11.44 10.66 24.14
CA GLN A 102 -10.25 11.41 24.53
C GLN A 102 -10.01 11.46 26.04
N ASP A 103 -11.07 11.40 26.86
CA ASP A 103 -10.94 11.45 28.33
C ASP A 103 -10.48 10.09 28.86
N PHE A 104 -10.87 9.00 28.19
CA PHE A 104 -10.42 7.66 28.55
C PHE A 104 -8.92 7.46 28.35
N LEU A 105 -8.28 8.24 27.47
CA LEU A 105 -6.82 8.22 27.29
C LEU A 105 -6.04 8.60 28.57
N GLU A 106 -6.69 9.24 29.53
CA GLU A 106 -6.09 9.61 30.83
C GLU A 106 -6.68 8.85 32.02
N GLN A 107 -7.68 7.99 31.78
CA GLN A 107 -8.34 7.23 32.83
C GLN A 107 -7.57 5.93 33.12
N ASP A 108 -6.83 5.90 34.23
CA ASP A 108 -6.03 4.73 34.62
C ASP A 108 -6.88 3.44 34.68
N GLY A 109 -6.39 2.40 34.00
CA GLY A 109 -7.03 1.08 33.97
C GLY A 109 -8.30 0.99 33.12
N TRP A 110 -8.66 2.03 32.37
CA TRP A 110 -9.81 1.95 31.47
C TRP A 110 -9.60 0.88 30.40
N THR A 111 -10.64 0.09 30.18
CA THR A 111 -10.73 -0.98 29.18
C THR A 111 -12.18 -1.06 28.72
N PHE A 112 -12.42 -1.67 27.56
CA PHE A 112 -13.75 -1.85 27.01
C PHE A 112 -13.92 -3.27 26.47
N THR A 113 -14.90 -3.99 27.02
CA THR A 113 -15.11 -5.43 26.76
C THR A 113 -16.42 -5.73 26.06
N GLU A 114 -17.21 -4.70 25.78
CA GLU A 114 -18.59 -4.82 25.30
C GLU A 114 -18.71 -4.88 23.78
N ASN A 115 -17.59 -4.81 23.05
CA ASN A 115 -17.61 -5.11 21.63
C ASN A 115 -18.11 -6.54 21.34
N GLY A 116 -18.74 -6.69 20.20
CA GLY A 116 -19.13 -7.99 19.65
C GLY A 116 -17.95 -8.97 19.62
N PRO A 117 -18.17 -10.27 19.91
CA PRO A 117 -17.07 -11.24 20.02
C PRO A 117 -16.31 -11.47 18.72
N ASN A 118 -16.90 -11.10 17.59
CA ASN A 118 -16.33 -11.23 16.26
C ASN A 118 -15.65 -9.93 15.77
N GLU A 119 -15.71 -8.85 16.56
CA GLU A 119 -15.08 -7.59 16.20
C GLU A 119 -13.56 -7.77 16.14
N LYS A 120 -12.98 -7.48 14.97
CA LYS A 120 -11.65 -7.97 14.58
C LYS A 120 -10.55 -7.43 15.50
N ASP A 121 -10.67 -6.16 15.87
CA ASP A 121 -9.65 -5.44 16.64
C ASP A 121 -10.07 -5.28 18.13
N ARG A 122 -11.12 -6.00 18.58
CA ARG A 122 -11.64 -5.99 19.96
C ARG A 122 -10.55 -6.11 21.04
N GLN A 123 -9.53 -6.94 20.81
CA GLN A 123 -8.49 -7.18 21.81
C GLN A 123 -7.75 -5.91 22.22
N LEU A 124 -7.62 -4.94 21.31
CA LEU A 124 -7.03 -3.63 21.61
C LEU A 124 -7.82 -2.89 22.71
N LEU A 125 -9.15 -2.91 22.63
CA LEU A 125 -10.03 -2.25 23.60
C LEU A 125 -10.07 -2.99 24.95
N VAL A 126 -9.99 -4.33 24.91
CA VAL A 126 -9.93 -5.16 26.12
C VAL A 126 -8.67 -4.89 26.95
N GLU A 127 -7.55 -4.59 26.29
CA GLU A 127 -6.26 -4.28 26.93
C GLU A 127 -5.86 -2.81 26.77
N PHE A 128 -6.83 -1.91 26.59
CA PHE A 128 -6.53 -0.50 26.27
C PHE A 128 -5.76 0.23 27.37
N ASN A 129 -5.74 -0.32 28.59
CA ASN A 129 -4.93 0.14 29.70
C ASN A 129 -3.43 0.26 29.35
N VAL A 130 -2.89 -0.59 28.46
CA VAL A 130 -1.47 -0.48 28.06
C VAL A 130 -1.21 0.73 27.17
N VAL A 131 -2.19 1.12 26.36
CA VAL A 131 -2.13 2.34 25.53
C VAL A 131 -2.15 3.56 26.43
N ILE A 132 -3.01 3.57 27.45
CA ILE A 132 -3.11 4.66 28.44
C ILE A 132 -1.80 4.81 29.23
N GLU A 133 -1.21 3.70 29.66
CA GLU A 133 0.05 3.71 30.40
C GLU A 133 1.18 4.40 29.61
N GLU A 134 1.33 4.05 28.34
CA GLU A 134 2.33 4.66 27.45
C GLU A 134 1.94 6.08 27.01
N PHE A 135 0.65 6.34 26.79
CA PHE A 135 0.14 7.67 26.48
C PHE A 135 0.53 8.68 27.56
N LYS A 136 0.48 8.30 28.84
CA LYS A 136 0.87 9.20 29.93
C LYS A 136 2.37 9.56 29.93
N LYS A 137 3.22 8.72 29.34
CA LYS A 137 4.69 8.87 29.31
C LYS A 137 5.20 9.81 28.21
N ILE A 138 4.42 10.04 27.15
CA ILE A 138 4.84 10.94 26.05
C ILE A 138 4.78 12.42 26.46
N LYS A 139 5.45 13.27 25.67
CA LYS A 139 5.51 14.72 25.90
C LYS A 139 4.11 15.35 25.95
N PRO A 140 3.87 16.33 26.84
CA PRO A 140 2.58 17.02 26.94
C PRO A 140 2.04 17.54 25.61
N ALA A 141 2.90 18.12 24.77
CA ALA A 141 2.49 18.64 23.45
C ALA A 141 1.89 17.55 22.54
N TYR A 142 2.46 16.33 22.54
CA TYR A 142 1.91 15.21 21.78
C TYR A 142 0.57 14.72 22.35
N LYS A 143 0.43 14.70 23.68
CA LYS A 143 -0.84 14.34 24.33
C LYS A 143 -1.96 15.29 23.92
N GLU A 144 -1.70 16.59 23.93
CA GLU A 144 -2.68 17.61 23.52
C GLU A 144 -3.10 17.44 22.05
N ILE A 145 -2.15 17.16 21.15
CA ILE A 145 -2.46 16.89 19.74
C ILE A 145 -3.35 15.65 19.60
N ILE A 146 -2.96 14.53 20.22
CA ILE A 146 -3.71 13.27 20.13
C ILE A 146 -5.11 13.42 20.73
N LYS A 147 -5.25 14.06 21.89
CA LYS A 147 -6.55 14.31 22.53
C LYS A 147 -7.44 15.20 21.68
N ASP A 148 -6.91 16.29 21.13
CA ASP A 148 -7.69 17.20 20.28
C ASP A 148 -8.22 16.49 19.02
N ILE A 149 -7.36 15.73 18.33
CA ILE A 149 -7.78 14.99 17.13
C ILE A 149 -8.78 13.89 17.50
N THR A 150 -8.51 13.11 18.55
CA THR A 150 -9.43 12.06 19.03
C THR A 150 -10.80 12.63 19.38
N ARG A 151 -10.85 13.78 20.06
CA ARG A 151 -12.10 14.48 20.39
C ARG A 151 -12.86 14.93 19.15
N ARG A 152 -12.17 15.54 18.18
CA ARG A 152 -12.81 16.04 16.95
C ARG A 152 -13.32 14.89 16.07
N MET A 153 -12.52 13.82 15.93
CA MET A 153 -12.88 12.62 15.20
C MET A 153 -14.06 11.89 15.87
N GLY A 154 -14.01 11.71 17.19
CA GLY A 154 -15.09 11.08 17.95
C GLY A 154 -16.41 11.83 17.89
N ASN A 155 -16.37 13.18 17.93
CA ASN A 155 -17.57 13.99 17.71
C ASN A 155 -18.12 13.85 16.29
N GLY A 156 -17.26 13.89 15.27
CA GLY A 156 -17.68 13.68 13.89
C GLY A 156 -18.31 12.29 13.68
N MET A 157 -17.64 11.24 14.15
CA MET A 157 -18.15 9.87 14.12
C MET A 157 -19.50 9.72 14.82
N ALA A 158 -19.68 10.36 15.98
CA ALA A 158 -20.97 10.37 16.69
C ALA A 158 -22.07 11.07 15.87
N ASP A 159 -21.77 12.21 15.25
CA ASP A 159 -22.72 12.92 14.39
C ASP A 159 -23.13 12.07 13.18
N TYR A 160 -22.20 11.32 12.58
CA TYR A 160 -22.48 10.42 11.46
C TYR A 160 -23.23 9.15 11.88
N ALA A 161 -22.89 8.53 13.01
CA ALA A 161 -23.60 7.36 13.54
C ALA A 161 -25.07 7.71 13.84
N ASN A 162 -25.31 8.88 14.42
CA ASN A 162 -26.64 9.43 14.65
C ASN A 162 -27.37 9.68 13.32
N ASN A 163 -26.69 10.31 12.35
CA ASN A 163 -27.27 10.55 11.03
C ASN A 163 -27.62 9.24 10.29
N ALA A 164 -26.79 8.21 10.37
CA ALA A 164 -27.01 6.91 9.72
C ALA A 164 -28.20 6.13 10.32
N GLU A 165 -28.48 6.27 11.62
CA GLU A 165 -29.67 5.67 12.23
C GLU A 165 -30.97 6.33 11.71
N PHE A 166 -30.93 7.63 11.43
CA PHE A 166 -32.12 8.40 11.05
C PHE A 166 -32.22 8.78 9.55
N ASN A 167 -31.18 8.54 8.73
CA ASN A 167 -31.13 8.85 7.30
C ASN A 167 -30.52 7.71 6.46
N ALA A 168 -30.86 7.71 5.16
CA ALA A 168 -30.46 6.68 4.20
C ALA A 168 -28.98 6.76 3.71
N GLY A 169 -28.05 7.20 4.55
CA GLY A 169 -26.62 7.35 4.22
C GLY A 169 -26.21 8.74 3.69
N VAL A 170 -25.00 8.82 3.11
CA VAL A 170 -24.37 10.08 2.65
C VAL A 170 -25.07 10.62 1.40
N LYS A 171 -25.53 11.88 1.42
CA LYS A 171 -26.36 12.45 0.35
C LYS A 171 -25.55 13.23 -0.67
N THR A 172 -24.67 14.11 -0.23
CA THR A 172 -23.93 15.04 -1.11
C THR A 172 -22.44 14.77 -1.12
N ILE A 173 -21.73 15.25 -2.15
CA ILE A 173 -20.26 15.19 -2.20
C ILE A 173 -19.65 15.96 -1.02
N LYS A 174 -20.28 17.06 -0.59
CA LYS A 174 -19.83 17.82 0.59
C LYS A 174 -19.96 17.03 1.90
N GLU A 175 -21.05 16.29 2.08
CA GLU A 175 -21.21 15.39 3.22
C GLU A 175 -20.19 14.24 3.17
N TYR A 176 -19.86 13.75 1.98
CA TYR A 176 -18.82 12.74 1.80
C TYR A 176 -17.42 13.28 2.14
N GLU A 177 -17.08 14.48 1.67
CA GLU A 177 -15.82 15.16 2.02
C GLU A 177 -15.75 15.49 3.51
N LEU A 178 -16.86 15.90 4.13
CA LEU A 178 -16.94 16.17 5.57
C LEU A 178 -16.75 14.88 6.39
N TYR A 179 -17.30 13.75 5.93
CA TYR A 179 -17.06 12.45 6.56
C TYR A 179 -15.57 12.11 6.48
N CYS A 180 -14.99 12.20 5.29
CA CYS A 180 -13.56 11.94 5.07
C CYS A 180 -12.66 12.89 5.88
N HIS A 181 -13.09 14.14 6.09
CA HIS A 181 -12.42 15.09 6.98
C HIS A 181 -12.32 14.52 8.39
N TYR A 182 -13.44 14.12 8.99
CA TYR A 182 -13.44 13.62 10.36
C TYR A 182 -12.61 12.35 10.53
N VAL A 183 -12.74 11.37 9.63
CA VAL A 183 -12.13 10.05 9.84
C VAL A 183 -10.69 9.95 9.30
N ALA A 184 -10.26 10.87 8.43
CA ALA A 184 -8.93 10.79 7.81
C ALA A 184 -8.23 12.15 7.63
N GLY A 185 -8.94 13.22 7.27
CA GLY A 185 -8.37 14.58 7.17
C GLY A 185 -7.76 15.04 8.49
N LEU A 186 -8.47 14.82 9.60
CA LEU A 186 -7.98 15.05 10.96
C LEU A 186 -6.72 14.22 11.30
N VAL A 187 -6.61 13.01 10.75
CA VAL A 187 -5.42 12.16 10.94
C VAL A 187 -4.21 12.78 10.24
N GLY A 188 -4.41 13.32 9.03
CA GLY A 188 -3.40 14.11 8.32
C GLY A 188 -2.95 15.33 9.13
N GLU A 189 -3.89 16.07 9.72
CA GLU A 189 -3.60 17.21 10.61
C GLU A 189 -2.80 16.76 11.84
N GLY A 190 -3.25 15.71 12.53
CA GLY A 190 -2.59 15.17 13.73
C GLY A 190 -1.15 14.74 13.46
N CYS A 191 -0.93 13.96 12.40
CA CYS A 191 0.42 13.57 11.96
C CYS A 191 1.29 14.80 11.67
N THR A 192 0.78 15.77 10.91
CA THR A 192 1.52 17.00 10.58
C THR A 192 1.93 17.76 11.84
N ARG A 193 1.01 17.91 12.80
CA ARG A 193 1.27 18.57 14.09
C ARG A 193 2.33 17.82 14.91
N LEU A 194 2.27 16.49 14.96
CA LEU A 194 3.29 15.66 15.63
C LEU A 194 4.67 15.84 14.98
N PHE A 195 4.75 15.84 13.65
CA PHE A 195 6.02 16.00 12.93
C PHE A 195 6.65 17.37 13.13
N VAL A 196 5.84 18.43 13.12
CA VAL A 196 6.31 19.80 13.35
C VAL A 196 6.74 19.99 14.80
N GLU A 197 5.98 19.46 15.76
CA GLU A 197 6.33 19.51 17.19
C GLU A 197 7.64 18.76 17.48
N ALA A 198 7.89 17.65 16.78
CA ALA A 198 9.17 16.93 16.85
C ALA A 198 10.34 17.66 16.18
N GLY A 199 10.08 18.76 15.45
CA GLY A 199 11.11 19.47 14.65
C GLY A 199 11.54 18.72 13.39
N LEU A 200 10.78 17.72 12.94
CA LEU A 200 11.09 16.84 11.81
C LEU A 200 10.30 17.18 10.54
N ALA A 201 9.39 18.15 10.63
CA ALA A 201 8.71 18.73 9.48
C ALA A 201 8.71 20.27 9.55
N ASN A 202 8.55 20.90 8.38
CA ASN A 202 8.51 22.36 8.28
C ASN A 202 7.19 22.92 8.84
N ALA A 203 7.26 23.84 9.80
CA ALA A 203 6.09 24.51 10.37
C ALA A 203 5.22 25.26 9.34
N ALA A 204 5.76 25.57 8.16
CA ALA A 204 4.99 26.12 7.05
C ALA A 204 3.83 25.21 6.59
N LEU A 205 3.93 23.88 6.80
CA LEU A 205 2.86 22.94 6.49
C LEU A 205 1.59 23.20 7.30
N LEU A 206 1.71 23.69 8.54
CA LEU A 206 0.56 24.05 9.38
C LEU A 206 -0.22 25.24 8.84
N LYS A 207 0.37 26.05 7.95
CA LYS A 207 -0.29 27.20 7.30
C LYS A 207 -1.03 26.81 6.02
N ARG A 208 -1.00 25.53 5.64
CA ARG A 208 -1.56 24.98 4.40
C ARG A 208 -2.46 23.77 4.71
N PRO A 209 -3.56 23.97 5.47
CA PRO A 209 -4.41 22.89 5.94
C PRO A 209 -5.01 22.04 4.82
N GLU A 210 -5.22 22.63 3.64
CA GLU A 210 -5.69 21.91 2.46
C GLU A 210 -4.76 20.76 2.04
N LEU A 211 -3.45 20.88 2.28
CA LEU A 211 -2.48 19.86 1.89
C LEU A 211 -2.57 18.63 2.80
N MET A 212 -2.58 18.85 4.12
CA MET A 212 -2.70 17.77 5.10
C MET A 212 -4.10 17.13 5.07
N GLU A 213 -5.13 17.91 4.76
CA GLU A 213 -6.48 17.42 4.48
C GLU A 213 -6.48 16.48 3.27
N SER A 214 -5.91 16.91 2.14
CA SER A 214 -5.84 16.11 0.91
C SER A 214 -5.07 14.80 1.10
N MET A 215 -4.01 14.79 1.91
CA MET A 215 -3.27 13.56 2.26
C MET A 215 -4.18 12.53 2.94
N GLY A 216 -4.98 12.95 3.93
CA GLY A 216 -5.91 12.06 4.63
C GLY A 216 -7.08 11.63 3.74
N GLN A 217 -7.70 12.60 3.06
CA GLN A 217 -8.86 12.33 2.21
C GLN A 217 -8.53 11.41 1.04
N LEU A 218 -7.36 11.55 0.39
CA LEU A 218 -6.99 10.65 -0.72
C LEU A 218 -7.03 9.19 -0.27
N LEU A 219 -6.38 8.86 0.86
CA LEU A 219 -6.35 7.50 1.39
C LEU A 219 -7.76 6.98 1.72
N GLN A 220 -8.59 7.81 2.36
CA GLN A 220 -9.94 7.41 2.73
C GLN A 220 -10.84 7.22 1.52
N GLN A 221 -10.77 8.11 0.55
CA GLN A 221 -11.57 8.03 -0.67
C GLN A 221 -11.19 6.80 -1.51
N VAL A 222 -9.91 6.41 -1.53
CA VAL A 222 -9.47 5.14 -2.14
C VAL A 222 -10.08 3.95 -1.40
N ASN A 223 -10.02 3.93 -0.06
CA ASN A 223 -10.58 2.82 0.72
C ASN A 223 -12.09 2.68 0.50
N ILE A 224 -12.87 3.76 0.63
CA ILE A 224 -14.32 3.75 0.41
C ILE A 224 -14.67 3.31 -1.03
N THR A 225 -13.86 3.70 -2.02
CA THR A 225 -14.09 3.27 -3.41
C THR A 225 -13.84 1.77 -3.54
N ARG A 226 -12.71 1.27 -3.01
CA ARG A 226 -12.28 -0.14 -3.10
C ARG A 226 -13.21 -1.09 -2.33
N ASP A 227 -13.66 -0.67 -1.15
CA ASP A 227 -14.35 -1.52 -0.18
C ASP A 227 -15.88 -1.54 -0.37
N ILE A 228 -16.42 -0.91 -1.42
CA ILE A 228 -17.87 -0.81 -1.69
C ILE A 228 -18.63 -2.13 -1.53
N ARG A 229 -18.06 -3.27 -1.94
CA ARG A 229 -18.71 -4.58 -1.81
C ARG A 229 -18.79 -5.04 -0.35
N GLU A 230 -17.73 -4.83 0.41
CA GLU A 230 -17.62 -5.19 1.82
C GLU A 230 -18.56 -4.29 2.64
N ASP A 231 -18.51 -2.98 2.40
CA ASP A 231 -19.40 -2.01 3.03
C ASP A 231 -20.87 -2.35 2.78
N PHE A 232 -21.23 -2.71 1.55
CA PHE A 232 -22.59 -3.09 1.19
C PHE A 232 -23.07 -4.35 1.93
N ASP A 233 -22.21 -5.36 2.09
CA ASP A 233 -22.52 -6.59 2.81
C ASP A 233 -22.73 -6.35 4.31
N ASP A 234 -22.01 -5.39 4.87
CA ASP A 234 -22.16 -4.93 6.25
C ASP A 234 -23.31 -3.92 6.43
N GLY A 235 -24.03 -3.58 5.35
CA GLY A 235 -25.15 -2.63 5.37
C GLY A 235 -24.74 -1.15 5.43
N ARG A 236 -23.45 -0.85 5.29
CA ARG A 236 -22.86 0.49 5.28
C ARG A 236 -22.95 1.11 3.88
N ARG A 237 -23.16 2.42 3.80
CA ARG A 237 -23.33 3.16 2.52
C ARG A 237 -22.63 4.52 2.56
N PHE A 238 -21.38 4.55 2.10
CA PHE A 238 -20.54 5.76 2.12
C PHE A 238 -20.52 6.53 0.78
N TRP A 239 -20.85 5.88 -0.33
CA TRP A 239 -20.89 6.56 -1.63
C TRP A 239 -22.03 7.60 -1.64
N PRO A 240 -21.74 8.86 -1.99
CA PRO A 240 -22.74 9.92 -1.93
C PRO A 240 -23.84 9.70 -2.96
N LYS A 241 -25.10 9.89 -2.54
CA LYS A 241 -26.29 9.83 -3.42
C LYS A 241 -26.15 10.70 -4.66
N GLU A 242 -25.59 11.89 -4.50
CA GLU A 242 -25.29 12.82 -5.60
C GLU A 242 -24.43 12.21 -6.72
N ILE A 243 -23.61 11.19 -6.45
CA ILE A 243 -22.84 10.47 -7.47
C ILE A 243 -23.64 9.30 -8.02
N TRP A 244 -23.98 8.32 -7.17
CA TRP A 244 -24.54 7.06 -7.67
C TRP A 244 -25.94 7.22 -8.29
N SER A 245 -26.74 8.18 -7.81
CA SER A 245 -28.11 8.39 -8.30
C SER A 245 -28.18 9.03 -9.69
N LYS A 246 -27.04 9.43 -10.26
CA LYS A 246 -26.94 9.83 -11.68
C LYS A 246 -26.99 8.62 -12.62
N HIS A 247 -26.65 7.43 -12.11
CA HIS A 247 -26.43 6.23 -12.91
C HIS A 247 -27.50 5.16 -12.65
N VAL A 248 -27.98 5.04 -11.41
CA VAL A 248 -28.99 4.06 -10.99
C VAL A 248 -30.04 4.68 -10.05
N ASP A 249 -31.23 4.07 -9.96
CA ASP A 249 -32.32 4.57 -9.13
C ASP A 249 -32.15 4.20 -7.65
N ASN A 250 -31.68 2.97 -7.36
CA ASN A 250 -31.37 2.49 -6.02
C ASN A 250 -29.89 2.11 -5.91
N PHE A 251 -29.32 2.19 -4.70
CA PHE A 251 -27.90 1.89 -4.48
C PHE A 251 -27.56 0.43 -4.80
N GLU A 252 -28.45 -0.48 -4.44
CA GLU A 252 -28.36 -1.94 -4.65
C GLU A 252 -28.25 -2.29 -6.15
N ASP A 253 -28.76 -1.43 -7.03
CA ASP A 253 -28.75 -1.64 -8.46
C ASP A 253 -27.34 -1.60 -9.05
N LEU A 254 -26.35 -0.99 -8.36
CA LEU A 254 -24.93 -1.00 -8.76
C LEU A 254 -24.34 -2.42 -8.83
N PHE A 255 -24.87 -3.33 -8.01
CA PHE A 255 -24.37 -4.71 -7.89
C PHE A 255 -25.03 -5.69 -8.86
N LYS A 256 -26.00 -5.22 -9.66
CA LYS A 256 -26.73 -6.04 -10.62
C LYS A 256 -25.95 -6.15 -11.95
N PRO A 257 -25.75 -7.37 -12.51
CA PRO A 257 -25.01 -7.57 -13.76
C PRO A 257 -25.52 -6.74 -14.94
N GLU A 258 -26.83 -6.53 -15.03
CA GLU A 258 -27.48 -5.71 -16.07
C GLU A 258 -27.10 -4.22 -16.00
N ASN A 259 -26.63 -3.73 -14.86
CA ASN A 259 -26.20 -2.34 -14.65
C ASN A 259 -24.68 -2.17 -14.69
N ARG A 260 -23.94 -3.17 -15.21
CA ARG A 260 -22.46 -3.15 -15.25
C ARG A 260 -21.87 -1.84 -15.73
N GLU A 261 -22.34 -1.31 -16.86
CA GLU A 261 -21.80 -0.06 -17.43
C GLU A 261 -22.10 1.15 -16.54
N LYS A 262 -23.31 1.25 -15.99
CA LYS A 262 -23.71 2.30 -15.04
C LYS A 262 -22.88 2.26 -13.77
N ALA A 263 -22.63 1.06 -13.24
CA ALA A 263 -21.79 0.85 -12.07
C ALA A 263 -20.34 1.29 -12.32
N LEU A 264 -19.79 0.96 -13.49
CA LEU A 264 -18.46 1.42 -13.90
C LEU A 264 -18.40 2.96 -14.00
N ASN A 265 -19.39 3.61 -14.62
CA ASN A 265 -19.46 5.07 -14.72
C ASN A 265 -19.56 5.74 -13.34
N ALA A 266 -20.33 5.17 -12.41
CA ALA A 266 -20.39 5.65 -11.03
C ALA A 266 -19.03 5.50 -10.33
N SER A 267 -18.34 4.36 -10.50
CA SER A 267 -17.01 4.14 -9.93
C SER A 267 -15.95 5.09 -10.50
N SER A 268 -16.03 5.44 -11.79
CA SER A 268 -15.16 6.42 -12.42
C SER A 268 -15.32 7.81 -11.79
N GLU A 269 -16.54 8.20 -11.43
CA GLU A 269 -16.80 9.49 -10.77
C GLU A 269 -16.29 9.50 -9.31
N MET A 270 -16.36 8.38 -8.59
CA MET A 270 -15.71 8.22 -7.29
C MET A 270 -14.19 8.34 -7.39
N ILE A 271 -13.58 7.65 -8.36
CA ILE A 271 -12.13 7.69 -8.61
C ILE A 271 -11.70 9.10 -9.04
N LEU A 272 -12.49 9.79 -9.85
CA LEU A 272 -12.24 11.19 -10.21
C LEU A 272 -12.17 12.07 -8.97
N THR A 273 -13.11 11.92 -8.03
CA THR A 273 -13.11 12.64 -6.76
C THR A 273 -11.78 12.45 -6.01
N ALA A 274 -11.32 11.20 -5.89
CA ALA A 274 -10.03 10.89 -5.27
C ALA A 274 -8.83 11.50 -6.02
N LEU A 275 -8.81 11.41 -7.36
CA LEU A 275 -7.71 11.94 -8.18
C LEU A 275 -7.51 13.45 -8.01
N THR A 276 -8.55 14.20 -7.63
CA THR A 276 -8.42 15.64 -7.37
C THR A 276 -7.51 15.98 -6.19
N ARG A 277 -7.29 15.05 -5.26
CA ARG A 277 -6.44 15.22 -4.08
C ARG A 277 -4.95 14.97 -4.35
N VAL A 278 -4.61 14.42 -5.51
CA VAL A 278 -3.25 13.97 -5.83
C VAL A 278 -2.26 15.13 -5.89
N GLU A 279 -2.65 16.26 -6.49
CA GLU A 279 -1.76 17.43 -6.64
C GLU A 279 -1.32 17.97 -5.27
N ASP A 280 -2.28 18.23 -4.39
CA ASP A 280 -2.02 18.67 -3.02
C ASP A 280 -1.20 17.65 -2.23
N SER A 281 -1.47 16.35 -2.43
CA SER A 281 -0.73 15.27 -1.75
C SER A 281 0.74 15.24 -2.17
N LEU A 282 1.02 15.37 -3.48
CA LEU A 282 2.40 15.45 -3.97
C LEU A 282 3.08 16.75 -3.50
N TYR A 283 2.36 17.86 -3.44
CA TYR A 283 2.89 19.12 -2.91
C TYR A 283 3.22 19.01 -1.41
N TYR A 284 2.39 18.33 -0.62
CA TYR A 284 2.66 18.03 0.78
C TYR A 284 3.96 17.22 0.93
N LEU A 285 4.10 16.14 0.15
CA LEU A 285 5.29 15.28 0.18
C LEU A 285 6.57 16.06 -0.19
N ALA A 286 6.48 17.04 -1.07
CA ALA A 286 7.60 17.89 -1.44
C ALA A 286 8.12 18.78 -0.27
N GLY A 287 7.28 19.01 0.74
CA GLY A 287 7.64 19.77 1.93
C GLY A 287 8.35 18.96 3.02
N LEU A 288 8.42 17.63 2.88
CA LEU A 288 9.01 16.74 3.88
C LEU A 288 10.51 16.56 3.61
N ARG A 289 11.33 16.73 4.66
CA ARG A 289 12.79 16.64 4.57
C ARG A 289 13.39 15.48 5.34
N GLU A 290 12.76 15.11 6.45
CA GLU A 290 13.19 13.95 7.24
C GLU A 290 12.72 12.67 6.52
N GLN A 291 13.65 11.73 6.31
CA GLN A 291 13.46 10.59 5.44
C GLN A 291 12.41 9.61 5.99
N SER A 292 12.39 9.35 7.29
CA SER A 292 11.41 8.42 7.87
C SER A 292 9.98 8.98 7.80
N VAL A 293 9.80 10.29 8.03
CA VAL A 293 8.53 11.00 7.89
C VAL A 293 8.09 11.04 6.42
N PHE A 294 9.03 11.27 5.49
CA PHE A 294 8.76 11.18 4.06
C PHE A 294 8.28 9.79 3.67
N ASN A 295 8.99 8.73 4.07
CA ASN A 295 8.62 7.33 3.79
C ASN A 295 7.23 7.01 4.36
N PHE A 296 6.97 7.45 5.59
CA PHE A 296 5.68 7.29 6.26
C PHE A 296 4.52 7.91 5.48
N CYS A 297 4.73 9.09 4.93
CA CYS A 297 3.71 9.77 4.14
C CYS A 297 3.63 9.24 2.70
N ALA A 298 4.75 8.90 2.07
CA ALA A 298 4.83 8.58 0.64
C ALA A 298 4.32 7.18 0.31
N MET A 299 4.65 6.17 1.12
CA MET A 299 4.28 4.78 0.81
C MET A 299 2.75 4.59 0.70
N PRO A 300 1.91 5.06 1.66
CA PRO A 300 0.46 4.91 1.54
C PRO A 300 -0.09 5.63 0.30
N GLN A 301 0.46 6.79 -0.06
CA GLN A 301 0.02 7.57 -1.21
C GLN A 301 0.35 6.87 -2.53
N SER A 302 1.54 6.28 -2.65
CA SER A 302 1.91 5.45 -3.80
C SER A 302 1.04 4.20 -3.93
N MET A 303 0.66 3.57 -2.81
CA MET A 303 -0.29 2.46 -2.81
C MET A 303 -1.70 2.92 -3.19
N ALA A 304 -2.11 4.11 -2.78
CA ALA A 304 -3.42 4.68 -3.10
C ALA A 304 -3.60 4.89 -4.61
N ILE A 305 -2.64 5.53 -5.30
CA ILE A 305 -2.74 5.74 -6.75
C ILE A 305 -2.71 4.41 -7.53
N ALA A 306 -1.94 3.42 -7.07
CA ALA A 306 -1.95 2.08 -7.65
C ALA A 306 -3.29 1.36 -7.45
N THR A 307 -3.90 1.52 -6.27
CA THR A 307 -5.22 0.95 -5.96
C THR A 307 -6.31 1.60 -6.79
N LEU A 308 -6.27 2.94 -6.99
CA LEU A 308 -7.19 3.63 -7.90
C LEU A 308 -7.10 3.06 -9.31
N GLU A 309 -5.89 2.81 -9.81
CA GLU A 309 -5.69 2.21 -11.14
C GLU A 309 -6.22 0.77 -11.23
N ALA A 310 -6.07 -0.02 -10.17
CA ALA A 310 -6.61 -1.38 -10.09
C ALA A 310 -8.15 -1.40 -10.06
N CYS A 311 -8.78 -0.40 -9.42
CA CYS A 311 -10.23 -0.25 -9.35
C CYS A 311 -10.83 0.39 -10.61
N PHE A 312 -10.04 1.18 -11.34
CA PHE A 312 -10.54 1.97 -12.47
C PHE A 312 -11.00 1.09 -13.64
N GLN A 313 -12.25 1.31 -14.08
CA GLN A 313 -12.92 0.53 -15.14
C GLN A 313 -12.90 -0.99 -14.87
N ASN A 314 -12.94 -1.39 -13.59
CA ASN A 314 -12.88 -2.78 -13.17
C ASN A 314 -14.17 -3.21 -12.47
N TYR A 315 -14.98 -4.06 -13.12
CA TYR A 315 -16.26 -4.49 -12.57
C TYR A 315 -16.13 -5.47 -11.40
N ASP A 316 -14.95 -6.07 -11.20
CA ASP A 316 -14.67 -6.90 -10.03
C ASP A 316 -14.84 -6.13 -8.71
N LEU A 317 -14.74 -4.80 -8.74
CA LEU A 317 -14.97 -3.90 -7.61
C LEU A 317 -16.31 -4.15 -6.91
N PHE A 318 -17.34 -4.52 -7.66
CA PHE A 318 -18.69 -4.78 -7.13
C PHE A 318 -18.90 -6.24 -6.69
N HIS A 319 -17.89 -7.10 -6.83
CA HIS A 319 -17.97 -8.52 -6.48
C HIS A 319 -16.99 -8.93 -5.38
N LYS A 320 -15.84 -8.26 -5.29
CA LYS A 320 -14.78 -8.58 -4.32
C LYS A 320 -13.95 -7.35 -4.01
N ASN A 321 -13.23 -7.42 -2.89
CA ASN A 321 -12.23 -6.42 -2.54
C ASN A 321 -11.02 -6.52 -3.49
N VAL A 322 -10.85 -5.53 -4.36
CA VAL A 322 -9.75 -5.45 -5.36
C VAL A 322 -8.48 -4.99 -4.67
N LYS A 323 -7.40 -5.79 -4.77
CA LYS A 323 -6.12 -5.51 -4.09
C LYS A 323 -4.97 -5.54 -5.08
N ILE A 324 -4.03 -4.61 -4.91
CA ILE A 324 -2.72 -4.69 -5.55
C ILE A 324 -1.98 -5.94 -5.06
N THR A 325 -1.12 -6.49 -5.91
CA THR A 325 -0.39 -7.70 -5.54
C THR A 325 0.67 -7.38 -4.48
N LYS A 326 1.11 -8.41 -3.74
CA LYS A 326 2.18 -8.23 -2.75
C LYS A 326 3.49 -7.79 -3.41
N GLY A 327 3.77 -8.25 -4.63
CA GLY A 327 4.95 -7.85 -5.38
C GLY A 327 4.90 -6.37 -5.77
N GLU A 328 3.76 -5.92 -6.29
CA GLU A 328 3.53 -4.51 -6.59
C GLU A 328 3.64 -3.63 -5.33
N ALA A 329 3.05 -4.06 -4.21
CA ALA A 329 3.16 -3.34 -2.95
C ALA A 329 4.63 -3.19 -2.51
N CYS A 330 5.43 -4.27 -2.55
CA CYS A 330 6.85 -4.21 -2.23
C CYS A 330 7.64 -3.31 -3.21
N GLN A 331 7.31 -3.34 -4.50
CA GLN A 331 7.92 -2.43 -5.48
C GLN A 331 7.63 -0.97 -5.13
N LEU A 332 6.37 -0.65 -4.84
CA LEU A 332 5.95 0.70 -4.48
C LEU A 332 6.63 1.18 -3.21
N MET A 333 6.78 0.31 -2.21
CA MET A 333 7.52 0.64 -0.99
C MET A 333 8.98 0.97 -1.30
N LEU A 334 9.68 0.16 -2.10
CA LEU A 334 11.08 0.42 -2.51
C LEU A 334 11.25 1.72 -3.31
N GLU A 335 10.30 2.05 -4.18
CA GLU A 335 10.34 3.29 -4.98
C GLU A 335 10.00 4.52 -4.12
N SER A 336 9.15 4.35 -3.10
CA SER A 336 8.68 5.44 -2.23
C SER A 336 9.60 5.77 -1.06
N THR A 337 10.67 4.99 -0.83
CA THR A 337 11.65 5.27 0.23
C THR A 337 12.85 6.10 -0.22
N GLN A 338 12.99 6.32 -1.53
CA GLN A 338 14.23 6.86 -2.09
C GLN A 338 14.22 8.38 -2.17
N ASN A 339 13.25 8.96 -2.88
CA ASN A 339 13.09 10.40 -3.02
C ASN A 339 11.75 10.75 -3.68
N LEU A 340 11.42 12.05 -3.66
CA LEU A 340 10.20 12.58 -4.26
C LEU A 340 10.11 12.34 -5.78
N GLN A 341 11.21 12.36 -6.51
CA GLN A 341 11.18 12.17 -7.96
C GLN A 341 10.63 10.78 -8.33
N LEU A 342 11.09 9.73 -7.64
CA LEU A 342 10.60 8.37 -7.86
C LEU A 342 9.13 8.21 -7.48
N VAL A 343 8.68 8.86 -6.39
CA VAL A 343 7.26 8.92 -6.05
C VAL A 343 6.47 9.61 -7.17
N CYS A 344 6.92 10.75 -7.66
CA CYS A 344 6.31 11.42 -8.80
C CYS A 344 6.27 10.53 -10.06
N GLU A 345 7.31 9.75 -10.33
CA GLU A 345 7.34 8.77 -11.42
C GLU A 345 6.33 7.62 -11.22
N VAL A 346 6.14 7.14 -9.99
CA VAL A 346 5.06 6.23 -9.61
C VAL A 346 3.70 6.83 -9.99
N PHE A 347 3.41 8.04 -9.52
CA PHE A 347 2.15 8.72 -9.81
C PHE A 347 1.94 8.95 -11.30
N ARG A 348 2.97 9.39 -12.03
CA ARG A 348 2.93 9.55 -13.50
C ARG A 348 2.63 8.22 -14.20
N ARG A 349 3.29 7.13 -13.80
CA ARG A 349 3.07 5.79 -14.38
C ARG A 349 1.63 5.31 -14.18
N TYR A 350 1.08 5.43 -12.98
CA TYR A 350 -0.29 5.01 -12.71
C TYR A 350 -1.32 5.97 -13.32
N ALA A 351 -1.08 7.28 -13.34
CA ALA A 351 -1.92 8.23 -14.08
C ALA A 351 -2.02 7.87 -15.57
N ARG A 352 -0.89 7.50 -16.20
CA ARG A 352 -0.88 7.02 -17.60
C ARG A 352 -1.59 5.69 -17.79
N LYS A 353 -1.48 4.76 -16.84
CA LYS A 353 -2.24 3.50 -16.88
C LYS A 353 -3.75 3.76 -16.80
N ILE A 354 -4.19 4.66 -15.91
CA ILE A 354 -5.60 5.10 -15.81
C ILE A 354 -6.03 5.76 -17.12
N ALA A 355 -5.22 6.66 -17.68
CA ALA A 355 -5.52 7.33 -18.95
C ALA A 355 -5.72 6.32 -20.10
N LYS A 356 -4.91 5.25 -20.16
CA LYS A 356 -5.05 4.18 -21.15
C LYS A 356 -6.33 3.35 -20.99
N LYS A 357 -6.81 3.19 -19.75
CA LYS A 357 -8.08 2.50 -19.45
C LYS A 357 -9.29 3.40 -19.62
N ASN A 358 -9.11 4.72 -19.75
CA ASN A 358 -10.20 5.69 -19.76
C ASN A 358 -11.08 5.48 -20.99
N ASN A 359 -12.39 5.30 -20.77
CA ASN A 359 -13.34 4.95 -21.82
C ASN A 359 -14.00 6.23 -22.38
N PRO A 360 -13.91 6.51 -23.70
CA PRO A 360 -14.56 7.68 -24.30
C PRO A 360 -16.09 7.75 -24.13
N HIS A 361 -16.74 6.62 -23.85
CA HIS A 361 -18.18 6.55 -23.57
C HIS A 361 -18.56 6.86 -22.12
N ASP A 362 -17.57 6.93 -21.22
CA ASP A 362 -17.80 7.29 -19.81
C ASP A 362 -18.18 8.78 -19.71
N PRO A 363 -19.29 9.14 -19.03
CA PRO A 363 -19.69 10.54 -18.82
C PRO A 363 -18.60 11.42 -18.17
N SER A 364 -17.71 10.81 -17.37
CA SER A 364 -16.60 11.48 -16.68
C SER A 364 -15.31 11.52 -17.50
N PHE A 365 -15.27 10.96 -18.71
CA PHE A 365 -14.07 10.81 -19.55
C PHE A 365 -13.22 12.08 -19.65
N LEU A 366 -13.85 13.20 -20.00
CA LEU A 366 -13.16 14.48 -20.20
C LEU A 366 -12.58 15.02 -18.89
N LYS A 367 -13.37 14.96 -17.80
CA LYS A 367 -12.92 15.44 -16.48
C LYS A 367 -11.75 14.62 -15.96
N ILE A 368 -11.81 13.28 -16.10
CA ILE A 368 -10.72 12.38 -15.74
C ILE A 368 -9.47 12.71 -16.56
N SER A 369 -9.60 12.86 -17.88
CA SER A 369 -8.46 13.19 -18.76
C SER A 369 -7.80 14.51 -18.37
N ILE A 370 -8.59 15.54 -18.03
CA ILE A 370 -8.08 16.82 -17.54
C ILE A 370 -7.35 16.65 -16.21
N THR A 371 -7.93 15.94 -15.24
CA THR A 371 -7.30 15.72 -13.93
C THR A 371 -5.97 14.96 -14.05
N LEU A 372 -5.92 13.91 -14.87
CA LEU A 372 -4.67 13.18 -15.14
C LEU A 372 -3.63 14.07 -15.82
N GLY A 373 -4.04 14.93 -16.75
CA GLY A 373 -3.18 15.93 -17.37
C GLY A 373 -2.62 16.95 -16.38
N LYS A 374 -3.43 17.39 -15.41
CA LYS A 374 -2.97 18.28 -14.31
C LYS A 374 -1.91 17.59 -13.44
N ILE A 375 -2.11 16.33 -13.08
CA ILE A 375 -1.12 15.54 -12.33
C ILE A 375 0.21 15.48 -13.10
N GLU A 376 0.19 15.18 -14.40
CA GLU A 376 1.41 15.17 -15.21
C GLU A 376 2.06 16.55 -15.30
N GLN A 377 1.28 17.61 -15.50
CA GLN A 377 1.76 18.98 -15.56
C GLN A 377 2.39 19.43 -14.23
N PHE A 378 1.76 19.09 -13.11
CA PHE A 378 2.30 19.36 -11.78
C PHE A 378 3.65 18.67 -11.58
N ILE A 379 3.74 17.37 -11.91
CA ILE A 379 5.00 16.62 -11.80
C ILE A 379 6.08 17.26 -12.68
N GLU A 380 5.73 17.66 -13.90
CA GLU A 380 6.66 18.32 -14.82
C GLU A 380 7.12 19.69 -14.32
N SER A 381 6.27 20.41 -13.57
CA SER A 381 6.63 21.69 -12.96
C SER A 381 7.66 21.55 -11.83
N ILE A 382 7.64 20.43 -11.10
CA ILE A 382 8.60 20.14 -10.02
C ILE A 382 9.87 19.50 -10.58
N PHE A 383 9.72 18.59 -11.56
CA PHE A 383 10.82 17.86 -12.20
C PHE A 383 10.72 18.00 -13.72
N PRO A 384 11.23 19.11 -14.28
CA PRO A 384 11.21 19.34 -15.72
C PRO A 384 12.02 18.25 -16.44
N SER A 385 11.39 17.57 -17.38
CA SER A 385 12.07 16.66 -18.30
C SER A 385 12.99 17.47 -19.21
N GLN A 386 14.22 16.99 -19.41
CA GLN A 386 15.14 17.58 -20.38
C GLN A 386 14.81 17.16 -21.82
N GLN A 387 13.69 16.48 -22.05
CA GLN A 387 13.26 16.15 -23.40
C GLN A 387 12.71 17.42 -24.04
N PRO A 388 13.14 17.76 -25.28
CA PRO A 388 12.49 18.83 -26.01
C PRO A 388 10.98 18.51 -26.04
N PRO A 389 10.10 19.53 -25.90
CA PRO A 389 8.66 19.29 -25.97
C PRO A 389 8.40 18.44 -27.21
N PRO A 390 7.58 17.36 -27.10
CA PRO A 390 7.26 16.54 -28.27
C PRO A 390 6.81 17.50 -29.36
N ASP A 391 7.54 17.53 -30.47
CA ASP A 391 7.31 18.48 -31.55
C ASP A 391 5.82 18.35 -31.89
N ARG A 392 5.03 19.38 -31.53
CA ARG A 392 3.57 19.41 -31.73
C ARG A 392 3.25 19.59 -33.22
N LYS A 393 4.16 19.23 -34.11
CA LYS A 393 3.85 18.90 -35.48
C LYS A 393 3.24 17.51 -35.44
N ALA A 394 1.91 17.45 -35.46
CA ALA A 394 1.25 16.31 -36.08
C ALA A 394 1.98 16.05 -37.42
N PRO A 395 2.31 14.79 -37.76
CA PRO A 395 2.95 14.51 -39.05
C PRO A 395 2.09 15.19 -40.12
N ALA A 396 2.70 16.09 -40.87
CA ALA A 396 1.95 16.96 -41.77
C ALA A 396 1.31 16.15 -42.92
N THR A 397 1.74 14.89 -43.08
CA THR A 397 1.30 13.94 -44.09
C THR A 397 1.31 12.50 -43.56
N ILE A 398 0.47 11.65 -44.15
CA ILE A 398 0.40 10.19 -43.88
C ILE A 398 1.78 9.52 -44.06
N GLU A 399 2.60 10.05 -44.95
CA GLU A 399 3.93 9.55 -45.29
C GLU A 399 4.94 9.70 -44.13
N GLU A 400 4.90 10.80 -43.38
CA GLU A 400 5.75 11.00 -42.18
C GLU A 400 5.32 10.07 -41.02
N ALA A 401 4.01 9.84 -40.87
CA ALA A 401 3.49 8.89 -39.88
C ALA A 401 3.92 7.45 -40.20
N MET A 402 3.83 7.04 -41.46
CA MET A 402 4.30 5.72 -41.91
C MET A 402 5.82 5.57 -41.78
N LYS A 403 6.59 6.64 -42.03
CA LYS A 403 8.05 6.63 -41.86
C LYS A 403 8.44 6.47 -40.40
N LYS A 404 7.81 7.22 -39.48
CA LYS A 404 8.05 7.09 -38.04
C LYS A 404 7.64 5.71 -37.50
N GLN A 405 6.52 5.18 -37.98
CA GLN A 405 6.07 3.84 -37.62
C GLN A 405 7.03 2.74 -38.13
N LYS A 406 7.66 2.97 -39.29
CA LYS A 406 8.71 2.09 -39.83
C LYS A 406 10.02 2.21 -39.03
N GLU A 407 10.43 3.41 -38.66
CA GLU A 407 11.60 3.67 -37.79
C GLU A 407 11.42 3.04 -36.41
N ASP A 408 10.23 3.17 -35.79
CA ASP A 408 9.90 2.53 -34.51
C ASP A 408 9.86 0.99 -34.61
N ALA A 409 9.41 0.45 -35.75
CA ALA A 409 9.42 -0.98 -36.02
C ALA A 409 10.85 -1.52 -36.23
N GLU A 410 11.70 -0.79 -36.95
CA GLU A 410 13.12 -1.10 -37.13
C GLU A 410 13.86 -1.06 -35.79
N ALA A 411 13.62 -0.05 -34.95
CA ALA A 411 14.21 0.05 -33.61
C ALA A 411 13.82 -1.13 -32.68
N ASN A 412 12.58 -1.61 -32.78
CA ASN A 412 12.14 -2.81 -32.05
C ASN A 412 12.88 -4.07 -32.53
N TRP A 413 13.10 -4.21 -33.85
CA TRP A 413 13.88 -5.32 -34.40
C TRP A 413 15.35 -5.24 -34.01
N ASP A 414 15.95 -4.04 -34.00
CA ASP A 414 17.33 -3.83 -33.53
C ASP A 414 17.48 -4.26 -32.06
N LEU A 415 16.52 -3.91 -31.19
CA LEU A 415 16.52 -4.37 -29.79
C LEU A 415 16.45 -5.90 -29.70
N VAL A 416 15.60 -6.54 -30.52
CA VAL A 416 15.50 -8.01 -30.58
C VAL A 416 16.81 -8.64 -31.06
N TYR A 417 17.46 -8.08 -32.09
CA TYR A 417 18.75 -8.57 -32.58
C TYR A 417 19.86 -8.42 -31.55
N VAL A 418 19.93 -7.30 -30.84
CA VAL A 418 20.91 -7.07 -29.76
C VAL A 418 20.69 -8.08 -28.63
N VAL A 419 19.45 -8.29 -28.19
CA VAL A 419 19.13 -9.28 -27.14
C VAL A 419 19.49 -10.69 -27.60
N ALA A 420 19.14 -11.06 -28.84
CA ALA A 420 19.47 -12.37 -29.40
C ALA A 420 20.98 -12.58 -29.53
N ALA A 421 21.75 -11.56 -29.94
CA ALA A 421 23.20 -11.61 -30.02
C ALA A 421 23.86 -11.79 -28.64
N VAL A 422 23.35 -11.09 -27.62
CA VAL A 422 23.82 -11.25 -26.23
C VAL A 422 23.55 -12.67 -25.72
N ILE A 423 22.33 -13.18 -25.88
CA ILE A 423 21.98 -14.55 -25.48
C ILE A 423 22.84 -15.58 -26.22
N GLY A 424 23.00 -15.43 -27.54
CA GLY A 424 23.84 -16.30 -28.36
C GLY A 424 25.29 -16.31 -27.88
N THR A 425 25.86 -15.14 -27.57
CA THR A 425 27.23 -15.02 -27.06
C THR A 425 27.39 -15.72 -25.71
N VAL A 426 26.45 -15.52 -24.79
CA VAL A 426 26.46 -16.18 -23.47
C VAL A 426 26.35 -17.70 -23.61
N LEU A 427 25.49 -18.21 -24.49
CA LEU A 427 25.35 -19.65 -24.74
C LEU A 427 26.62 -20.25 -25.34
N VAL A 428 27.25 -19.57 -26.30
CA VAL A 428 28.51 -20.02 -26.90
C VAL A 428 29.62 -20.03 -25.85
N MET A 429 29.79 -18.96 -25.08
CA MET A 429 30.79 -18.90 -24.02
C MET A 429 30.57 -19.99 -22.96
N THR A 430 29.32 -20.18 -22.52
CA THR A 430 28.97 -21.21 -21.53
C THR A 430 29.24 -22.62 -22.07
N SER A 431 28.88 -22.87 -23.32
CA SER A 431 29.12 -24.16 -23.98
C SER A 431 30.62 -24.43 -24.14
N LEU A 432 31.41 -23.42 -24.49
CA LEU A 432 32.86 -23.51 -24.60
C LEU A 432 33.50 -23.80 -23.24
N MET A 433 33.04 -23.11 -22.19
CA MET A 433 33.50 -23.33 -20.81
C MET A 433 33.19 -24.75 -20.32
N LEU A 434 31.97 -25.24 -20.57
CA LEU A 434 31.58 -26.62 -20.21
C LEU A 434 32.37 -27.66 -21.03
N PHE A 435 32.62 -27.40 -22.31
CA PHE A 435 33.40 -28.27 -23.17
C PHE A 435 34.87 -28.33 -22.75
N ILE A 436 35.49 -27.20 -22.42
CA ILE A 436 36.86 -27.14 -21.89
C ILE A 436 36.93 -27.85 -20.53
N ALA A 437 35.95 -27.64 -19.65
CA ALA A 437 35.87 -28.35 -18.38
C ALA A 437 35.74 -29.86 -18.57
N HIS A 438 34.97 -30.31 -19.57
CA HIS A 438 34.89 -31.73 -19.94
C HIS A 438 36.22 -32.30 -20.42
N LEU A 439 36.92 -31.60 -21.32
CA LEU A 439 38.25 -32.00 -21.79
C LEU A 439 39.30 -32.01 -20.67
N ALA A 440 39.16 -31.14 -19.67
CA ALA A 440 40.01 -31.10 -18.48
C ALA A 440 39.65 -32.15 -17.41
N GLY A 441 38.71 -33.07 -17.70
CA GLY A 441 38.35 -34.19 -16.82
C GLY A 441 37.31 -33.88 -15.75
N ALA A 442 36.50 -32.82 -15.93
CA ALA A 442 35.42 -32.49 -14.99
C ALA A 442 34.37 -33.60 -14.95
N ARG A 443 34.14 -34.13 -13.74
CA ARG A 443 33.13 -35.14 -13.42
C ARG A 443 31.76 -34.48 -13.18
N PHE A 444 31.04 -34.20 -14.27
CA PHE A 444 29.73 -33.56 -14.23
C PHE A 444 28.65 -34.37 -13.49
N ASP A 445 28.84 -35.68 -13.37
CA ASP A 445 28.03 -36.60 -12.56
C ASP A 445 28.09 -36.25 -11.06
N ILE A 446 29.27 -35.92 -10.55
CA ILE A 446 29.47 -35.51 -9.16
C ILE A 446 28.98 -34.07 -8.95
N ALA A 447 29.26 -33.16 -9.89
CA ALA A 447 28.80 -31.78 -9.82
C ALA A 447 27.27 -31.66 -9.85
N TRP A 448 26.60 -32.48 -10.66
CA TRP A 448 25.14 -32.54 -10.72
C TRP A 448 24.53 -33.18 -9.45
N SER A 449 25.16 -34.22 -8.92
CA SER A 449 24.81 -34.83 -7.64
C SER A 449 24.93 -33.83 -6.48
N GLN A 450 26.03 -33.08 -6.40
CA GLN A 450 26.25 -32.04 -5.40
C GLN A 450 25.26 -30.88 -5.58
N ALA A 451 25.05 -30.38 -6.80
CA ALA A 451 24.09 -29.31 -7.06
C ALA A 451 22.67 -29.72 -6.63
N LYS A 452 22.26 -30.97 -6.88
CA LYS A 452 20.95 -31.49 -6.46
C LYS A 452 20.85 -31.65 -4.93
N THR A 453 21.95 -32.04 -4.29
CA THR A 453 22.04 -32.17 -2.83
C THR A 453 22.03 -30.81 -2.14
N ASP A 454 22.75 -29.83 -2.69
CA ASP A 454 22.83 -28.46 -2.17
C ASP A 454 21.54 -27.68 -2.42
N LEU A 455 20.87 -27.89 -3.57
CA LEU A 455 19.52 -27.38 -3.83
C LEU A 455 18.50 -27.99 -2.86
N GLY A 456 18.64 -29.28 -2.53
CA GLY A 456 17.82 -29.96 -1.53
C GLY A 456 18.03 -29.43 -0.10
N LYS A 457 19.26 -29.04 0.25
CA LYS A 457 19.58 -28.38 1.53
C LYS A 457 19.04 -26.95 1.60
N LEU A 458 19.13 -26.21 0.50
CA LEU A 458 18.66 -24.82 0.39
C LEU A 458 17.12 -24.72 0.42
N LEU A 459 16.42 -25.80 0.06
CA LEU A 459 14.96 -25.93 0.11
C LEU A 459 14.42 -26.60 1.40
N GLY A 460 15.26 -26.82 2.42
CA GLY A 460 14.80 -27.10 3.78
C GLY A 460 14.31 -28.53 4.05
N GLY A 461 15.00 -29.56 3.57
CA GLY A 461 14.76 -30.96 3.99
C GLY A 461 15.81 -31.44 4.99
N ALA A 462 15.43 -31.59 6.27
CA ALA A 462 16.21 -32.30 7.27
C ALA A 462 15.60 -33.68 7.53
N ALA A 463 16.34 -34.76 7.23
CA ALA A 463 16.31 -36.02 7.96
C ALA A 463 17.59 -36.83 7.68
N SER A 464 18.20 -37.29 8.76
CA SER A 464 19.42 -38.10 8.84
C SER A 464 19.16 -39.59 8.58
N THR A 465 20.18 -40.34 8.13
CA THR A 465 20.67 -41.59 8.78
C THR A 465 21.93 -42.13 8.09
N ALA A 466 22.77 -42.78 8.90
CA ALA A 466 24.18 -43.13 8.71
C ALA A 466 24.45 -44.29 7.71
N PRO A 467 25.72 -44.60 7.34
CA PRO A 467 26.05 -45.56 6.30
C PRO A 467 26.03 -47.00 6.83
N ALA A 468 25.38 -47.91 6.12
CA ALA A 468 25.45 -49.34 6.39
C ALA A 468 26.71 -49.95 5.70
N GLN A 469 27.66 -50.40 6.52
CA GLN A 469 28.63 -51.43 6.13
C GLN A 469 27.90 -52.78 5.99
N VAL A 470 28.15 -53.50 4.89
CA VAL A 470 28.16 -54.97 4.87
C VAL A 470 29.30 -55.44 3.97
N THR A 471 30.34 -55.95 4.63
CA THR A 471 31.38 -56.88 4.14
C THR A 471 30.68 -58.21 3.76
N LYS A 472 31.10 -59.08 2.82
CA LYS A 472 32.39 -59.80 2.80
C LYS A 472 32.39 -60.92 1.72
N VAL A 473 33.61 -61.43 1.46
CA VAL A 473 34.08 -62.77 0.99
C VAL A 473 33.98 -63.11 -0.51
N LEU A 474 34.94 -63.72 -1.23
CA LEU A 474 36.20 -64.47 -1.00
C LEU A 474 37.28 -64.01 -2.03
N GLU A 475 38.57 -63.83 -1.75
CA GLU A 475 39.67 -64.72 -1.29
C GLU A 475 40.46 -65.41 -2.44
N THR A 476 41.79 -65.47 -2.27
CA THR A 476 42.89 -66.15 -3.02
C THR A 476 43.58 -65.36 -4.15
N VAL A 477 44.91 -65.35 -4.35
CA VAL A 477 46.11 -65.92 -3.72
C VAL A 477 47.36 -65.16 -4.26
N GLU A 478 48.45 -65.21 -3.51
CA GLU A 478 49.82 -64.71 -3.75
C GLU A 478 50.46 -64.84 -5.14
N LYS A 479 51.36 -63.88 -5.47
CA LYS A 479 52.78 -64.05 -5.90
C LYS A 479 53.35 -62.67 -6.30
N SER A 480 54.37 -62.14 -5.61
CA SER A 480 55.82 -62.38 -5.75
C SER A 480 56.47 -61.59 -6.91
N GLU A 481 57.36 -60.66 -6.52
CA GLU A 481 58.57 -60.14 -7.18
C GLU A 481 58.58 -59.85 -8.69
N LEU A 482 58.64 -58.56 -9.05
CA LEU A 482 59.76 -57.90 -9.76
C LEU A 482 59.55 -56.38 -9.86
#